data_AF-A0A1V4YIR9-F1
#
_entry.id   AF-A0A1V4YIR9-F1
#
_cell.length_a   1.000
_cell.length_b   1.000
_cell.length_c   1.000
_cell.angle_alpha   90.00
_cell.angle_beta   90.00
_cell.angle_gamma   90.00
#
_symmetry.space_group_name_H-M   'P 1'
#
loop_
_entity.id
_entity.type
_entity.pdbx_description
1 polymer ?
#
loop_
_entity_poly.entity_id
_entity_poly.type
_entity_poly.pdbx_seq_one_letter_code
_entity_poly.pdbx_strand_id
1 'polypeptide(L)'
;MLKITPYLGILVVIVSIAGLWYPVLGYFMILVFATLLAISPFRGRWFCGNLCPRGSFSDFWVGKISQNKKIPPVLRSFWVRVPIFLFMMGFMGYRLLQTQGLFNQIGMIFVIMCLTTTTIAILLGLSINPRTWCTFCPMGTLQHILGKDRYQVKLDAEKCINCKKCDKVCPMQLDVRNSLSKRDCIKCGRCVEVCPKAALAFEN
;
A
#
# COMPACT_ATOMS: atom_id res chain seq x y z
N MET A 1 -7.27 2.96 -16.86
CA MET A 1 -7.51 2.86 -15.40
C MET A 1 -6.84 4.06 -14.74
N LEU A 2 -7.28 4.48 -13.54
CA LEU A 2 -6.97 5.80 -12.97
C LEU A 2 -5.47 6.14 -13.05
N LYS A 3 -5.16 7.08 -13.97
CA LYS A 3 -3.93 7.86 -13.97
C LYS A 3 -3.84 8.48 -12.59
N ILE A 4 -2.89 8.01 -11.80
CA ILE A 4 -2.14 8.71 -10.74
C ILE A 4 -2.79 10.06 -10.43
N THR A 5 -3.46 10.20 -9.29
CA THR A 5 -3.72 11.52 -8.70
C THR A 5 -2.44 11.93 -7.97
N PRO A 6 -1.47 12.62 -8.61
CA PRO A 6 -0.27 13.09 -7.92
C PRO A 6 -0.63 13.95 -6.71
N TYR A 7 -1.80 14.60 -6.77
CA TYR A 7 -2.42 15.39 -5.72
C TYR A 7 -2.67 14.63 -4.41
N LEU A 8 -2.93 13.32 -4.46
CA LEU A 8 -3.15 12.51 -3.26
C LEU A 8 -1.87 12.31 -2.45
N GLY A 9 -0.69 12.39 -3.08
CA GLY A 9 0.59 12.37 -2.36
C GLY A 9 0.84 13.63 -1.52
N ILE A 10 0.42 14.79 -2.05
CA ILE A 10 0.54 16.09 -1.37
C ILE A 10 -0.29 16.09 -0.08
N LEU A 11 -1.45 15.43 -0.10
CA LEU A 11 -2.32 15.31 1.07
C LEU A 11 -1.61 14.64 2.27
N VAL A 12 -0.75 13.64 2.06
CA VAL A 12 0.03 13.04 3.17
C VAL A 12 0.96 14.05 3.79
N VAL A 13 1.68 14.80 2.97
CA VAL A 13 2.66 15.79 3.44
C VAL A 13 1.95 16.89 4.22
N ILE A 14 0.82 17.39 3.71
CA ILE A 14 0.00 18.38 4.40
C ILE A 14 -0.48 17.83 5.74
N VAL A 15 -1.09 16.63 5.77
CA VAL A 15 -1.62 16.05 7.02
C VAL A 15 -0.49 15.75 8.02
N SER A 16 0.69 15.31 7.56
CA SER A 16 1.83 15.03 8.43
C SER A 16 2.48 16.29 9.02
N ILE A 17 2.54 17.40 8.27
CA ILE A 17 3.13 18.66 8.74
C ILE A 17 2.11 19.50 9.52
N ALA A 18 0.92 19.71 8.95
CA ALA A 18 -0.15 20.49 9.59
C ALA A 18 -0.74 19.76 10.81
N GLY A 19 -0.72 18.42 10.82
CA GLY A 19 -1.19 17.62 11.96
C GLY A 19 -0.37 17.83 13.24
N LEU A 20 0.87 18.33 13.15
CA LEU A 20 1.68 18.67 14.33
C LEU A 20 1.14 19.91 15.05
N TRP A 21 0.46 20.80 14.31
CA TRP A 21 -0.13 22.03 14.84
C TRP A 21 -1.63 21.88 15.11
N TYR A 22 -2.32 21.06 14.30
CA TYR A 22 -3.74 20.79 14.39
C TYR A 22 -4.01 19.28 14.57
N PRO A 23 -4.05 18.78 15.82
CA PRO A 23 -4.28 17.37 16.13
C PRO A 23 -5.58 16.81 15.55
N VAL A 24 -6.56 17.69 15.32
CA VAL A 24 -7.87 17.35 14.75
C VAL A 24 -7.76 16.71 13.37
N LEU A 25 -6.71 17.02 12.59
CA LEU A 25 -6.42 16.36 11.31
C LEU A 25 -6.16 14.85 11.44
N GLY A 26 -5.76 14.37 12.63
CA GLY A 26 -5.62 12.94 12.91
C GLY A 26 -6.93 12.16 12.75
N TYR A 27 -8.08 12.78 13.04
CA TYR A 27 -9.40 12.14 12.87
C TYR A 27 -9.77 11.95 11.40
N PHE A 28 -9.31 12.84 10.51
CA PHE A 28 -9.49 12.66 9.08
C PHE A 28 -8.81 11.37 8.57
N MET A 29 -7.69 10.97 9.17
CA MET A 29 -7.04 9.69 8.85
C MET A 29 -7.87 8.48 9.28
N ILE A 30 -8.61 8.57 10.38
CA ILE A 30 -9.52 7.50 10.80
C ILE A 30 -10.61 7.29 9.73
N LEU A 31 -11.18 8.38 9.18
CA LEU A 31 -12.17 8.29 8.10
C LEU A 31 -11.58 7.63 6.84
N VAL A 32 -10.34 7.99 6.47
CA VAL A 32 -9.64 7.35 5.34
C VAL A 32 -9.41 5.87 5.60
N PHE A 33 -8.98 5.49 6.81
CA PHE A 33 -8.77 4.10 7.20
C PHE A 33 -10.08 3.29 7.30
N ALA A 34 -11.16 3.90 7.77
CA ALA A 34 -12.48 3.27 7.78
C ALA A 34 -12.97 2.99 6.34
N THR A 35 -12.85 3.97 5.45
CA THR A 35 -13.21 3.85 4.03
C THR A 35 -12.39 2.76 3.34
N LEU A 36 -11.09 2.70 3.64
CA LEU A 36 -10.18 1.67 3.19
C LEU A 36 -10.65 0.26 3.53
N LEU A 37 -11.04 0.06 4.79
CA LEU A 37 -11.50 -1.23 5.30
C LEU A 37 -12.88 -1.57 4.77
N ALA A 38 -13.76 -0.60 4.57
CA ALA A 38 -15.08 -0.81 3.97
C ALA A 38 -15.03 -1.27 2.51
N ILE A 39 -14.05 -0.78 1.72
CA ILE A 39 -13.89 -1.18 0.30
C ILE A 39 -13.17 -2.54 0.16
N SER A 40 -12.42 -2.96 1.18
CA SER A 40 -11.60 -4.16 1.13
C SER A 40 -12.36 -5.48 0.87
N PRO A 41 -13.56 -5.73 1.42
CA PRO A 41 -14.32 -6.94 1.13
C PRO A 41 -14.75 -7.07 -0.34
N PHE A 42 -14.83 -5.96 -1.07
CA PHE A 42 -15.29 -5.94 -2.46
C PHE A 42 -14.15 -5.95 -3.46
N ARG A 43 -13.12 -5.12 -3.24
CA ARG A 43 -11.98 -4.99 -4.18
C ARG A 43 -10.61 -5.29 -3.56
N GLY A 44 -10.55 -5.82 -2.34
CA GLY A 44 -9.32 -6.12 -1.60
C GLY A 44 -8.33 -4.96 -1.60
N ARG A 45 -7.06 -5.22 -1.94
CA ARG A 45 -5.97 -4.24 -1.91
C ARG A 45 -6.00 -3.16 -3.02
N TRP A 46 -7.12 -3.00 -3.73
CA TRP A 46 -7.24 -2.05 -4.85
C TRP A 46 -6.93 -0.59 -4.45
N PHE A 47 -7.31 -0.17 -3.24
CA PHE A 47 -7.00 1.17 -2.76
C PHE A 47 -5.49 1.42 -2.66
N CYS A 48 -4.69 0.42 -2.24
CA CYS A 48 -3.23 0.56 -2.17
C CYS A 48 -2.61 0.94 -3.53
N GLY A 49 -3.21 0.44 -4.62
CA GLY A 49 -2.78 0.71 -5.99
C GLY A 49 -3.30 2.01 -6.59
N ASN A 50 -4.50 2.45 -6.20
CA ASN A 50 -5.23 3.51 -6.92
C ASN A 50 -5.48 4.79 -6.10
N LEU A 51 -5.69 4.68 -4.79
CA LEU A 51 -6.12 5.80 -3.95
C LEU A 51 -5.20 6.10 -2.77
N CYS A 52 -4.20 5.25 -2.49
CA CYS A 52 -3.35 5.40 -1.33
C CYS A 52 -2.51 6.69 -1.42
N PRO A 53 -2.74 7.66 -0.51
CA PRO A 53 -2.00 8.92 -0.48
C PRO A 53 -0.49 8.67 -0.38
N ARG A 54 -0.08 7.80 0.57
CA ARG A 54 1.32 7.44 0.82
C ARG A 54 1.96 6.71 -0.35
N GLY A 55 1.22 5.80 -0.96
CA GLY A 55 1.68 5.07 -2.14
C GLY A 55 1.94 5.98 -3.33
N SER A 56 1.04 6.95 -3.56
CA SER A 56 1.20 7.96 -4.61
C SER A 56 2.41 8.86 -4.37
N PHE A 57 2.63 9.28 -3.11
CA PHE A 57 3.81 10.05 -2.71
C PHE A 57 5.11 9.30 -3.02
N SER A 58 5.20 8.02 -2.62
CA SER A 58 6.39 7.21 -2.89
C SER A 58 6.61 7.00 -4.40
N ASP A 59 5.57 6.70 -5.18
CA ASP A 59 5.73 6.50 -6.64
C ASP A 59 6.19 7.78 -7.37
N PHE A 60 5.63 8.95 -7.04
CA PHE A 60 5.89 10.18 -7.79
C PHE A 60 7.19 10.87 -7.36
N TRP A 61 7.44 10.93 -6.05
CA TRP A 61 8.58 11.68 -5.51
C TRP A 61 9.79 10.78 -5.28
N VAL A 62 9.59 9.66 -4.59
CA VAL A 62 10.68 8.71 -4.28
C VAL A 62 11.05 7.87 -5.49
N GLY A 63 10.10 7.56 -6.37
CA GLY A 63 10.34 6.82 -7.62
C GLY A 63 11.31 7.48 -8.60
N LYS A 64 11.49 8.80 -8.54
CA LYS A 64 12.47 9.54 -9.35
C LYS A 64 13.92 9.38 -8.86
N ILE A 65 14.10 9.10 -7.57
CA ILE A 65 15.41 9.08 -6.89
C ILE A 65 15.80 7.65 -6.47
N SER A 66 14.83 6.73 -6.40
CA SER A 66 15.03 5.36 -5.92
C SER A 66 15.96 4.53 -6.80
N GLN A 67 16.77 3.69 -6.16
CA GLN A 67 17.63 2.70 -6.81
C GLN A 67 16.86 1.55 -7.49
N ASN A 68 15.54 1.45 -7.27
CA ASN A 68 14.62 0.48 -7.89
C ASN A 68 15.14 -0.97 -7.88
N LYS A 69 15.82 -1.35 -6.79
CA LYS A 69 16.32 -2.70 -6.53
C LYS A 69 15.15 -3.67 -6.37
N LYS A 70 15.41 -4.97 -6.56
CA LYS A 70 14.40 -6.00 -6.33
C LYS A 70 14.06 -6.07 -4.84
N ILE A 71 12.76 -6.02 -4.50
CA ILE A 71 12.28 -6.20 -3.14
C ILE A 71 12.65 -7.62 -2.68
N PRO A 72 13.40 -7.78 -1.58
CA PRO A 72 13.82 -9.11 -1.12
C PRO A 72 12.59 -9.95 -0.72
N PRO A 73 12.55 -11.25 -1.09
CA PRO A 73 11.40 -12.11 -0.81
C PRO A 73 11.16 -12.30 0.70
N VAL A 74 12.20 -12.13 1.52
CA VAL A 74 12.13 -12.18 2.99
C VAL A 74 11.12 -11.15 3.53
N LEU A 75 11.10 -9.92 3.00
CA LEU A 75 10.16 -8.87 3.42
C LEU A 75 8.70 -9.18 3.06
N ARG A 76 8.48 -10.05 2.06
CA ARG A 76 7.14 -10.53 1.66
C ARG A 76 6.68 -11.73 2.48
N SER A 77 7.61 -12.41 3.14
CA SER A 77 7.30 -13.63 3.88
C SER A 77 6.31 -13.34 5.00
N PHE A 78 5.36 -14.26 5.17
CA PHE A 78 4.37 -14.21 6.26
C PHE A 78 5.04 -14.10 7.63
N TRP A 79 6.19 -14.76 7.80
CA TRP A 79 7.00 -14.75 9.01
C TRP A 79 7.58 -13.38 9.39
N VAL A 80 7.83 -12.51 8.41
CA VAL A 80 8.30 -11.14 8.68
C VAL A 80 7.13 -10.18 8.76
N ARG A 81 6.11 -10.38 7.91
CA ARG A 81 4.91 -9.53 7.85
C ARG A 81 4.09 -9.57 9.14
N VAL A 82 3.88 -10.74 9.74
CA VAL A 82 3.01 -10.90 10.92
C VAL A 82 3.61 -10.28 12.17
N PRO A 83 4.88 -10.52 12.55
CA PRO A 83 5.48 -9.85 13.70
C PRO A 83 5.50 -8.33 13.56
N ILE A 84 5.81 -7.79 12.37
CA ILE A 84 5.79 -6.34 12.12
C ILE A 84 4.36 -5.80 12.28
N PHE A 85 3.35 -6.50 11.74
CA PHE A 85 1.95 -6.13 11.91
C PHE A 85 1.55 -6.08 13.40
N LEU A 86 1.86 -7.15 14.15
CA LEU A 86 1.54 -7.26 15.57
C LEU A 86 2.28 -6.20 16.40
N PHE A 87 3.55 -5.95 16.09
CA PHE A 87 4.34 -4.92 16.75
C PHE A 87 3.76 -3.52 16.51
N MET A 88 3.44 -3.17 15.26
CA MET A 88 2.91 -1.84 14.94
C MET A 88 1.50 -1.62 15.48
N MET A 89 0.60 -2.60 15.31
CA MET A 89 -0.77 -2.51 15.82
C MET A 89 -0.79 -2.58 17.35
N GLY A 90 0.05 -3.43 17.96
CA GLY A 90 0.22 -3.53 19.40
C GLY A 90 0.78 -2.24 20.01
N PHE A 91 1.78 -1.64 19.38
CA PHE A 91 2.33 -0.35 19.81
C PHE A 91 1.29 0.77 19.74
N MET A 92 0.52 0.83 18.65
CA MET A 92 -0.57 1.79 18.51
C MET A 92 -1.66 1.58 19.57
N GLY A 93 -2.05 0.33 19.83
CA GLY A 93 -3.00 -0.02 20.89
C GLY A 93 -2.50 0.34 22.28
N TYR A 94 -1.23 0.05 22.58
CA TYR A 94 -0.59 0.43 23.84
C TYR A 94 -0.57 1.94 24.07
N ARG A 95 -0.24 2.73 23.03
CA ARG A 95 -0.27 4.19 23.09
C ARG A 95 -1.69 4.73 23.33
N LEU A 96 -2.71 4.06 22.77
CA LEU A 96 -4.10 4.45 22.97
C LEU A 96 -4.58 4.16 24.40
N LEU A 97 -4.20 3.02 24.99
CA LEU A 97 -4.55 2.65 26.37
C LEU A 97 -3.91 3.58 27.42
N GLN A 98 -2.71 4.08 27.16
CA GLN A 98 -2.01 5.02 28.04
C GLN A 98 -2.56 6.45 27.97
N THR A 99 -3.40 6.76 26.99
CA THR A 99 -3.92 8.10 26.76
C THR A 99 -5.28 8.26 27.41
N GLN A 100 -5.42 9.21 28.34
CA GLN A 100 -6.66 9.45 29.09
C GLN A 100 -7.74 10.20 28.28
N GLY A 101 -8.14 9.65 27.14
CA GLY A 101 -9.36 10.05 26.40
C GLY A 101 -9.42 11.48 25.86
N LEU A 102 -8.39 12.30 26.05
CA LEU A 102 -8.38 13.67 25.55
C LEU A 102 -8.32 13.65 24.02
N PHE A 103 -9.36 14.21 23.36
CA PHE A 103 -9.51 14.22 21.90
C PHE A 103 -8.24 14.70 21.17
N ASN A 104 -7.56 15.72 21.70
CA ASN A 104 -6.33 16.24 21.11
C ASN A 104 -5.15 15.24 21.17
N GLN A 105 -5.04 14.43 22.23
CA GLN A 105 -3.94 13.48 22.38
C GLN A 105 -4.12 12.27 21.45
N ILE A 106 -5.36 11.82 21.26
CA ILE A 106 -5.69 10.75 20.32
C ILE A 106 -5.31 11.17 18.90
N GLY A 107 -5.69 12.39 18.48
CA GLY A 107 -5.32 12.95 17.19
C GLY A 107 -3.80 12.98 16.96
N MET A 108 -3.04 13.43 17.96
CA MET A 108 -1.57 13.47 17.89
C MET A 108 -0.93 12.09 17.69
N ILE A 109 -1.47 11.03 18.30
CA ILE A 109 -0.94 9.67 18.13
C ILE A 109 -1.03 9.24 16.66
N PHE A 110 -2.18 9.49 16.01
CA PHE A 110 -2.36 9.15 14.60
C PHE A 110 -1.42 9.94 13.69
N VAL A 111 -1.23 11.24 13.97
CA VAL A 111 -0.29 12.09 13.22
C VAL A 111 1.14 11.60 13.37
N ILE A 112 1.61 11.36 14.60
CA ILE A 112 2.97 10.87 14.88
C ILE A 112 3.19 9.50 14.24
N MET A 113 2.23 8.58 14.35
CA MET A 113 2.29 7.29 13.65
C MET A 113 2.37 7.46 12.14
N CYS A 114 1.57 8.35 11.55
CA CYS A 114 1.62 8.63 10.13
C CYS A 114 2.96 9.24 9.71
N LEU A 115 3.52 10.15 10.49
CA LEU A 115 4.82 10.77 10.25
C LEU A 115 5.93 9.72 10.30
N THR A 116 6.04 8.97 11.40
CA THR A 116 7.07 7.94 11.60
C THR A 116 7.00 6.88 10.50
N THR A 117 5.81 6.37 10.18
CA THR A 117 5.65 5.36 9.13
C THR A 117 5.92 5.91 7.73
N THR A 118 5.68 7.20 7.48
CA THR A 118 6.01 7.85 6.21
C THR A 118 7.52 8.05 6.09
N THR A 119 8.21 8.46 7.16
CA THR A 119 9.68 8.55 7.19
C THR A 119 10.32 7.19 6.89
N ILE A 120 9.86 6.11 7.54
CA ILE A 120 10.36 4.76 7.25
C ILE A 120 10.06 4.35 5.80
N ALA A 121 8.88 4.66 5.28
CA ALA A 121 8.52 4.37 3.91
C ALA A 121 9.41 5.10 2.89
N ILE A 122 9.81 6.34 3.18
CA ILE A 122 10.74 7.13 2.35
C ILE A 122 12.13 6.50 2.38
N LEU A 123 12.67 6.19 3.56
CA LEU A 123 13.98 5.58 3.71
C LEU A 123 14.09 4.25 2.95
N LEU A 124 13.09 3.39 3.10
CA LEU A 124 13.04 2.11 2.38
C LEU A 124 12.77 2.30 0.88
N GLY A 125 11.98 3.31 0.54
CA GLY A 125 11.67 3.70 -0.83
C GLY A 125 12.92 4.12 -1.61
N LEU A 126 13.79 4.92 -0.98
CA LEU A 126 15.04 5.39 -1.57
C LEU A 126 16.06 4.25 -1.71
N SER A 127 16.22 3.43 -0.66
CA SER A 127 17.23 2.37 -0.61
C SER A 127 16.90 1.14 -1.46
N ILE A 128 15.62 0.76 -1.59
CA ILE A 128 15.20 -0.48 -2.27
C ILE A 128 14.26 -0.13 -3.43
N ASN A 129 12.99 0.10 -3.12
CA ASN A 129 11.95 0.34 -4.11
C ASN A 129 10.84 1.18 -3.48
N PRO A 130 10.23 2.14 -4.21
CA PRO A 130 9.18 3.02 -3.67
C PRO A 130 8.01 2.28 -3.00
N ARG A 131 7.71 1.05 -3.42
CA ARG A 131 6.61 0.23 -2.88
C ARG A 131 7.02 -0.79 -1.83
N THR A 132 8.27 -0.73 -1.34
CA THR A 132 8.77 -1.65 -0.30
C THR A 132 7.89 -1.61 0.95
N TRP A 133 7.53 -0.41 1.44
CA TRP A 133 6.62 -0.23 2.58
C TRP A 133 5.26 -0.93 2.38
N CYS A 134 4.72 -0.93 1.17
CA CYS A 134 3.43 -1.54 0.87
C CYS A 134 3.43 -3.06 1.08
N THR A 135 4.60 -3.68 1.19
CA THR A 135 4.75 -5.13 1.38
C THR A 135 4.39 -5.58 2.79
N PHE A 136 4.71 -4.79 3.81
CA PHE A 136 4.47 -5.13 5.22
C PHE A 136 3.62 -4.06 5.94
N CYS A 137 3.11 -3.07 5.21
CA CYS A 137 2.18 -2.07 5.72
C CYS A 137 1.00 -2.74 6.43
N PRO A 138 0.70 -2.37 7.69
CA PRO A 138 -0.31 -3.08 8.47
C PRO A 138 -1.71 -3.00 7.86
N MET A 139 -2.06 -1.86 7.26
CA MET A 139 -3.31 -1.70 6.52
C MET A 139 -3.36 -2.58 5.26
N GLY A 140 -2.23 -2.70 4.55
CA GLY A 140 -2.13 -3.57 3.38
C GLY A 140 -2.28 -5.06 3.74
N THR A 141 -1.74 -5.47 4.89
CA THR A 141 -1.90 -6.81 5.45
C THR A 141 -3.36 -7.07 5.85
N LEU A 142 -4.00 -6.12 6.52
CA LEU A 142 -5.41 -6.24 6.89
C LEU A 142 -6.32 -6.34 5.66
N GLN A 143 -6.07 -5.53 4.63
CA GLN A 143 -6.81 -5.61 3.37
C GLN A 143 -6.56 -6.91 2.59
N HIS A 144 -5.35 -7.49 2.72
CA HIS A 144 -5.07 -8.81 2.18
C HIS A 144 -5.94 -9.86 2.87
N ILE A 145 -6.01 -9.85 4.20
CA ILE A 145 -6.80 -10.82 4.97
C ILE A 145 -8.29 -10.70 4.63
N LEU A 146 -8.82 -9.47 4.56
CA LEU A 146 -10.24 -9.21 4.29
C LEU A 146 -10.69 -9.46 2.85
N GLY A 147 -9.78 -9.42 1.87
CA GLY A 147 -10.14 -9.40 0.45
C GLY A 147 -9.13 -10.08 -0.48
N LYS A 148 -8.47 -11.16 0.00
CA LYS A 148 -7.43 -11.90 -0.73
C LYS A 148 -7.92 -12.43 -2.08
N ASP A 149 -9.14 -12.97 -2.15
CA ASP A 149 -9.64 -13.72 -3.32
C ASP A 149 -10.51 -12.88 -4.25
N ARG A 150 -10.79 -11.63 -3.89
CA ARG A 150 -11.64 -10.73 -4.68
C ARG A 150 -10.87 -10.01 -5.77
N TYR A 151 -11.50 -9.66 -6.88
CA TYR A 151 -10.94 -8.73 -7.89
C TYR A 151 -9.49 -9.07 -8.28
N GLN A 152 -9.23 -10.35 -8.58
CA GLN A 152 -7.90 -10.84 -8.93
C GLN A 152 -7.64 -10.72 -10.43
N VAL A 153 -6.36 -10.57 -10.80
CA VAL A 153 -5.95 -10.63 -12.20
C VAL A 153 -5.84 -12.09 -12.61
N LYS A 154 -6.66 -12.51 -13.58
CA LYS A 154 -6.55 -13.81 -14.25
C LYS A 154 -5.76 -13.68 -15.54
N LEU A 155 -5.03 -14.75 -15.85
CA LEU A 155 -4.21 -14.87 -17.05
C LEU A 155 -4.85 -15.91 -17.96
N ASP A 156 -5.21 -15.51 -19.18
CA ASP A 156 -5.54 -16.44 -20.26
C ASP A 156 -4.25 -17.05 -20.81
N ALA A 157 -4.02 -18.33 -20.53
CA ALA A 157 -2.82 -19.03 -20.98
C ALA A 157 -2.74 -19.09 -22.51
N GLU A 158 -3.88 -19.25 -23.19
CA GLU A 158 -3.97 -19.36 -24.65
C GLU A 158 -3.56 -18.07 -25.38
N LYS A 159 -3.90 -16.90 -24.81
CA LYS A 159 -3.55 -15.60 -25.38
C LYS A 159 -2.16 -15.12 -24.97
N CYS A 160 -1.54 -15.76 -23.97
CA CYS A 160 -0.29 -15.32 -23.39
C CYS A 160 0.92 -15.75 -24.22
N ILE A 161 1.61 -14.79 -24.81
CA ILE A 161 2.87 -15.02 -25.56
C ILE A 161 4.14 -14.99 -24.70
N ASN A 162 4.00 -15.11 -23.37
CA ASN A 162 5.10 -15.14 -22.40
C ASN A 162 6.15 -14.00 -22.51
N CYS A 163 5.74 -12.80 -22.95
CA CYS A 163 6.65 -11.66 -23.21
C CYS A 163 7.25 -10.97 -21.96
N LYS A 164 6.82 -11.34 -20.74
CA LYS A 164 7.24 -10.78 -19.44
C LYS A 164 7.11 -9.25 -19.27
N LYS A 165 6.39 -8.55 -20.15
CA LYS A 165 6.14 -7.10 -20.02
C LYS A 165 5.34 -6.77 -18.76
N CYS A 166 4.40 -7.63 -18.37
CA CYS A 166 3.59 -7.49 -17.16
C CYS A 166 4.43 -7.50 -15.86
N ASP A 167 5.47 -8.34 -15.78
CA ASP A 167 6.35 -8.43 -14.62
C ASP A 167 7.22 -7.17 -14.48
N LYS A 168 7.68 -6.62 -15.61
CA LYS A 168 8.52 -5.41 -15.66
C LYS A 168 7.76 -4.14 -15.23
N VAL A 169 6.48 -4.02 -15.58
CA VAL A 169 5.67 -2.84 -15.22
C VAL A 169 5.08 -2.93 -13.81
N CYS A 170 5.15 -4.10 -13.16
CA CYS A 170 4.57 -4.33 -11.85
C CYS A 170 5.32 -3.50 -10.78
N PRO A 171 4.67 -2.53 -10.12
CA PRO A 171 5.33 -1.70 -9.12
C PRO A 171 5.72 -2.49 -7.87
N MET A 172 5.01 -3.59 -7.61
CA MET A 172 5.32 -4.54 -6.55
C MET A 172 6.35 -5.59 -6.99
N GLN A 173 6.89 -5.54 -8.22
CA GLN A 173 7.87 -6.51 -8.74
C GLN A 173 7.47 -7.97 -8.47
N LEU A 174 6.22 -8.29 -8.82
CA LEU A 174 5.63 -9.62 -8.68
C LEU A 174 5.72 -10.35 -10.02
N ASP A 175 5.87 -11.67 -9.97
CA ASP A 175 5.58 -12.50 -11.15
C ASP A 175 4.06 -12.55 -11.31
N VAL A 176 3.52 -11.86 -12.32
CA VAL A 176 2.08 -11.76 -12.55
C VAL A 176 1.50 -13.09 -13.06
N ARG A 177 2.35 -13.93 -13.66
CA ARG A 177 1.96 -15.22 -14.24
C ARG A 177 1.81 -16.28 -13.16
N ASN A 178 2.64 -16.23 -12.13
CA ASN A 178 2.57 -17.17 -11.02
C ASN A 178 1.46 -16.77 -10.02
N SER A 179 0.61 -17.73 -9.64
CA SER A 179 -0.53 -17.52 -8.73
C SER A 179 -0.09 -17.22 -7.29
N LEU A 180 1.04 -17.75 -6.83
CA LEU A 180 1.55 -17.55 -5.47
C LEU A 180 1.91 -16.08 -5.18
N SER A 181 2.47 -15.39 -6.18
CA SER A 181 2.85 -13.98 -6.12
C SER A 181 1.66 -13.02 -6.22
N LYS A 182 0.47 -13.51 -6.60
CA LYS A 182 -0.74 -12.67 -6.68
C LYS A 182 -1.24 -12.21 -5.30
N ARG A 183 -0.84 -12.87 -4.21
CA ARG A 183 -1.23 -12.51 -2.83
C ARG A 183 -0.84 -11.07 -2.47
N ASP A 184 0.27 -10.59 -3.01
CA ASP A 184 0.77 -9.23 -2.75
C ASP A 184 0.35 -8.20 -3.81
N CYS A 185 -0.53 -8.58 -4.74
CA CYS A 185 -1.01 -7.69 -5.79
C CYS A 185 -1.85 -6.55 -5.20
N ILE A 186 -1.44 -5.31 -5.47
CA ILE A 186 -2.17 -4.09 -5.11
C ILE A 186 -3.27 -3.72 -6.12
N LYS A 187 -3.52 -4.59 -7.13
CA LYS A 187 -4.60 -4.45 -8.13
C LYS A 187 -4.60 -3.08 -8.83
N CYS A 188 -3.41 -2.60 -9.20
CA CYS A 188 -3.23 -1.31 -9.88
C CYS A 188 -3.53 -1.33 -11.39
N GLY A 189 -3.65 -2.52 -12.00
CA GLY A 189 -4.05 -2.66 -13.40
C GLY A 189 -2.99 -2.37 -14.46
N ARG A 190 -1.81 -1.87 -14.10
CA ARG A 190 -0.71 -1.58 -15.06
C ARG A 190 -0.34 -2.78 -15.95
N CYS A 191 -0.42 -4.00 -15.41
CA CYS A 191 -0.14 -5.22 -16.17
C CYS A 191 -1.19 -5.53 -17.25
N VAL A 192 -2.46 -5.18 -17.01
CA VAL A 192 -3.56 -5.32 -17.97
C VAL A 192 -3.38 -4.30 -19.10
N GLU A 193 -3.05 -3.05 -18.76
CA GLU A 193 -2.88 -1.97 -19.75
C GLU A 193 -1.70 -2.20 -20.71
N VAL A 194 -0.58 -2.77 -20.24
CA VAL A 194 0.61 -2.99 -21.09
C VAL A 194 0.53 -4.29 -21.92
N CYS A 195 -0.47 -5.14 -21.69
CA CYS A 195 -0.52 -6.46 -22.31
C CYS A 195 -0.87 -6.35 -23.81
N PRO A 196 0.02 -6.71 -24.74
CA PRO A 196 -0.20 -6.52 -26.18
C PRO A 196 -1.29 -7.44 -26.76
N LYS A 197 -1.62 -8.53 -26.05
CA LYS A 197 -2.61 -9.53 -26.47
C LYS A 197 -3.86 -9.54 -25.59
N ALA A 198 -4.00 -8.57 -24.69
CA ALA A 198 -5.10 -8.50 -23.72
C ALA A 198 -5.35 -9.83 -22.97
N ALA A 199 -4.29 -10.57 -22.68
CA ALA A 199 -4.34 -11.88 -22.02
C ALA A 199 -4.57 -11.79 -20.49
N LEU A 200 -4.67 -10.57 -19.95
CA LEU A 200 -4.85 -10.32 -18.52
C LEU A 200 -6.13 -9.53 -18.31
N ALA A 201 -6.99 -10.00 -17.41
CA ALA A 201 -8.24 -9.33 -17.06
C ALA A 201 -8.49 -9.43 -15.54
N PHE A 202 -9.23 -8.46 -15.00
CA PHE A 202 -9.72 -8.54 -13.62
C PHE A 202 -11.02 -9.34 -13.59
N GLU A 203 -11.08 -10.34 -12.72
CA GLU A 203 -12.28 -11.12 -12.45
C GLU A 203 -12.61 -11.04 -10.95
N ASN A 204 -13.90 -11.07 -10.64
CA ASN A 204 -14.43 -10.67 -9.33
C ASN A 204 -14.61 -11.85 -8.37
#